data_AF-A0A5B0Q100-F1
#
_entry.id   AF-A0A5B0Q100-F1
#
_cell.length_a   1.000
_cell.length_b   1.000
_cell.length_c   1.000
_cell.angle_alpha   90.00
_cell.angle_beta   90.00
_cell.angle_gamma   90.00
#
_symmetry.space_group_name_H-M   'P 1'
#
loop_
_entity.id
_entity.type
_entity.pdbx_description
1 polymer ?
#
loop_
_entity_poly.entity_id
_entity_poly.type
_entity_poly.pdbx_seq_one_letter_code
_entity_poly.pdbx_strand_id
1 'polypeptide(L)'
;MEGKYAQDSVQEHNQRVPLSPLDTRQSYAAPLSPLIGGPSFPGKEYPINEKKHLSALQVYEKEPIPVPKPAASNPRPVVLNKSLKFWTWFSPYRQMLLLVVAVEAIMVIITLLGGWHFARTHLPALVTGNLLVAIAIRSEWVMRFLYWVSIKLFRRWTPLKVRVLVVAILYHIGGLHSGCGIGAMMWLLLAWTYHIMNKDLYHSLVMASLFVSMIVVVATCFVATPLVRAIHHNIFEITHRFLGWLGIITSLIFVIVSSWWDVNTQSWRTSSRYLIRQEEFWFMIAIIPL
;
A
#
# COMPACT_ATOMS: atom_id res chain seq x y z
N MET A 1 34.48 -45.91 42.72
CA MET A 1 35.32 -44.70 42.64
C MET A 1 34.56 -43.74 41.74
N GLU A 2 33.64 -42.94 42.29
CA GLU A 2 33.89 -41.54 42.74
C GLU A 2 34.39 -40.67 41.57
N GLY A 3 33.78 -39.55 41.16
CA GLY A 3 32.60 -38.84 41.61
C GLY A 3 32.35 -37.58 40.74
N LYS A 4 31.07 -37.15 40.72
CA LYS A 4 30.48 -35.78 40.70
C LYS A 4 31.19 -34.61 39.99
N TYR A 5 30.45 -33.94 39.09
CA TYR A 5 29.97 -32.53 39.15
C TYR A 5 28.78 -32.41 38.15
N ALA A 6 27.51 -32.36 38.63
CA ALA A 6 26.65 -31.18 38.82
C ALA A 6 26.27 -30.45 37.49
N GLN A 7 25.02 -30.17 37.11
CA GLN A 7 23.79 -29.97 37.89
C GLN A 7 22.53 -29.99 36.98
N ASP A 8 21.44 -30.55 37.53
CA ASP A 8 20.04 -30.58 37.07
C ASP A 8 19.42 -29.16 36.91
N SER A 9 18.32 -28.90 36.18
CA SER A 9 17.01 -29.50 36.44
C SER A 9 15.91 -29.10 35.43
N VAL A 10 15.23 -30.14 34.92
CA VAL A 10 13.77 -30.40 34.94
C VAL A 10 12.79 -29.42 34.24
N GLN A 11 12.31 -29.89 33.08
CA GLN A 11 10.95 -29.71 32.57
C GLN A 11 9.92 -30.47 33.43
N GLU A 12 8.73 -29.87 33.63
CA GLU A 12 7.37 -30.47 33.66
C GLU A 12 6.43 -29.47 34.34
N HIS A 13 5.11 -29.35 34.10
CA HIS A 13 4.16 -29.76 33.07
C HIS A 13 2.84 -29.03 33.42
N ASN A 14 2.06 -28.62 32.41
CA ASN A 14 0.58 -28.50 32.38
C ASN A 14 -0.21 -27.70 33.46
N GLN A 15 -1.04 -26.75 33.00
CA GLN A 15 -2.50 -26.92 32.89
C GLN A 15 -3.25 -25.64 32.45
N ARG A 16 -4.03 -25.79 31.36
CA ARG A 16 -5.39 -25.29 31.10
C ARG A 16 -5.78 -23.84 31.46
N VAL A 17 -6.18 -23.04 30.46
CA VAL A 17 -7.31 -22.07 30.56
C VAL A 17 -7.97 -21.88 29.17
N PRO A 18 -9.31 -21.73 29.06
CA PRO A 18 -10.08 -21.92 27.82
C PRO A 18 -10.47 -20.64 27.06
N LEU A 19 -11.20 -20.85 25.96
CA LEU A 19 -11.69 -19.91 24.94
C LEU A 19 -12.88 -19.01 25.36
N SER A 20 -12.80 -17.72 24.99
CA SER A 20 -13.88 -16.74 24.63
C SER A 20 -14.69 -16.04 25.75
N PRO A 21 -15.54 -15.01 25.45
CA PRO A 21 -15.25 -13.62 25.01
C PRO A 21 -16.03 -12.53 25.85
N LEU A 22 -15.93 -11.25 25.46
CA LEU A 22 -16.71 -10.05 25.89
C LEU A 22 -16.26 -9.22 27.12
N ASP A 23 -16.35 -7.90 26.91
CA ASP A 23 -16.22 -6.75 27.82
C ASP A 23 -14.88 -6.56 28.54
N THR A 24 -14.16 -5.45 28.33
CA THR A 24 -14.52 -4.17 28.93
C THR A 24 -13.74 -3.02 28.28
N ARG A 25 -14.44 -1.94 27.93
CA ARG A 25 -13.85 -0.61 27.66
C ARG A 25 -13.10 -0.12 28.89
N GLN A 26 -11.81 0.21 28.81
CA GLN A 26 -11.29 1.39 29.52
C GLN A 26 -9.92 1.85 29.01
N SER A 27 -9.82 3.18 28.92
CA SER A 27 -8.69 4.02 28.52
C SER A 27 -7.38 3.70 29.23
N TYR A 28 -6.26 3.84 28.52
CA TYR A 28 -4.96 4.09 29.14
C TYR A 28 -4.18 5.17 28.38
N ALA A 29 -4.01 6.31 29.04
CA ALA A 29 -2.86 7.19 28.85
C ALA A 29 -1.71 6.65 29.72
N ALA A 30 -0.48 6.67 29.19
CA ALA A 30 0.70 6.13 29.87
C ALA A 30 1.31 7.14 30.87
N PRO A 31 1.86 6.70 32.02
CA PRO A 31 2.57 7.55 32.95
C PRO A 31 4.10 7.44 32.77
N LEU A 32 4.82 8.52 33.07
CA LEU A 32 6.26 8.51 33.34
C LEU A 32 6.52 9.32 34.62
N SER A 33 7.30 8.72 35.53
CA SER A 33 7.84 9.32 36.76
C SER A 33 9.39 9.27 36.72
N PRO A 34 10.14 9.74 37.75
CA PRO A 34 10.78 11.06 37.79
C PRO A 34 12.29 10.97 38.03
N LEU A 35 13.04 12.08 37.95
CA LEU A 35 14.40 12.16 38.52
C LEU A 35 14.68 13.59 39.03
N ILE A 36 14.92 13.68 40.34
CA ILE A 36 15.39 14.85 41.10
C ILE A 36 16.90 14.72 41.26
N GLY A 37 17.64 15.83 41.13
CA GLY A 37 18.99 15.96 41.71
C GLY A 37 19.91 16.94 40.98
N GLY A 38 20.11 18.13 41.55
CA GLY A 38 21.18 19.06 41.16
C GLY A 38 21.62 19.91 42.37
N PRO A 39 22.93 20.10 42.63
CA PRO A 39 23.43 20.65 43.89
C PRO A 39 23.57 22.19 43.91
N SER A 40 23.53 22.75 45.13
CA SER A 40 23.72 24.16 45.53
C SER A 40 25.20 24.54 45.75
N PHE A 41 25.68 25.73 45.32
CA PHE A 41 26.14 26.95 46.09
C PHE A 41 27.21 27.71 45.23
N PRO A 42 27.71 28.94 45.54
CA PRO A 42 27.11 30.15 46.13
C PRO A 42 27.49 31.51 45.42
N GLY A 43 26.71 32.57 45.71
CA GLY A 43 27.16 33.93 46.08
C GLY A 43 27.91 34.86 45.10
N LYS A 44 27.22 35.94 44.67
CA LYS A 44 27.76 37.32 44.61
C LYS A 44 26.61 38.35 44.69
N GLU A 45 26.84 39.40 45.45
CA GLU A 45 25.86 40.29 46.10
C GLU A 45 25.71 41.67 45.42
N TYR A 46 24.75 42.46 45.91
CA TYR A 46 24.45 43.90 45.74
C TYR A 46 23.31 44.31 44.78
N PRO A 47 22.56 45.40 45.07
CA PRO A 47 21.76 45.68 46.27
C PRO A 47 20.28 45.99 45.92
N ILE A 48 19.43 45.90 46.94
CA ILE A 48 17.99 46.17 46.91
C ILE A 48 17.72 47.67 46.71
N ASN A 49 16.80 48.04 45.81
CA ASN A 49 16.17 49.36 45.79
C ASN A 49 14.64 49.22 45.85
N GLU A 50 14.18 49.20 47.11
CA GLU A 50 12.93 49.61 47.79
C GLU A 50 11.70 50.22 47.05
N LYS A 51 11.57 50.20 45.73
CA LYS A 51 10.44 50.89 45.05
C LYS A 51 9.34 50.00 44.47
N LYS A 52 9.23 48.74 44.87
CA LYS A 52 8.17 47.85 44.34
C LYS A 52 7.32 47.11 45.38
N HIS A 53 7.41 47.49 46.66
CA HIS A 53 6.71 46.77 47.74
C HIS A 53 5.38 47.40 48.19
N LEU A 54 4.84 48.38 47.45
CA LEU A 54 3.59 49.09 47.79
C LEU A 54 2.44 48.84 46.80
N SER A 55 2.56 47.84 45.92
CA SER A 55 1.45 47.40 45.05
C SER A 55 0.94 46.00 45.39
N ALA A 56 1.48 45.39 46.44
CA ALA A 56 1.04 44.09 46.94
C ALA A 56 -0.19 44.22 47.85
N LEU A 57 -1.29 44.78 47.35
CA LEU A 57 -2.63 44.68 47.94
C LEU A 57 -3.68 45.08 46.88
N GLN A 58 -3.79 44.31 45.80
CA GLN A 58 -5.05 44.22 45.07
C GLN A 58 -5.51 42.77 45.09
N VAL A 59 -6.53 42.56 45.91
CA VAL A 59 -7.38 41.38 45.99
C VAL A 59 -7.79 41.01 44.57
N TYR A 60 -7.36 39.83 44.09
CA TYR A 60 -7.87 39.30 42.82
C TYR A 60 -9.29 38.82 43.07
N GLU A 61 -10.24 39.62 42.58
CA GLU A 61 -11.66 39.31 42.58
C GLU A 61 -11.91 38.02 41.79
N LYS A 62 -12.55 37.05 42.44
CA LYS A 62 -12.90 35.76 41.86
C LYS A 62 -14.01 36.00 40.83
N GLU A 63 -13.68 35.88 39.54
CA GLU A 63 -14.69 35.92 38.47
C GLU A 63 -15.83 34.92 38.74
N PRO A 64 -17.10 35.30 38.48
CA PRO A 64 -18.23 34.40 38.67
C PRO A 64 -18.14 33.23 37.70
N ILE A 65 -18.34 32.02 38.24
CA ILE A 65 -18.37 30.76 37.50
C ILE A 65 -19.35 30.89 36.31
N PRO A 66 -18.95 30.56 35.07
CA PRO A 66 -19.88 30.52 33.95
C PRO A 66 -20.97 29.47 34.22
N VAL A 67 -22.23 29.87 34.10
CA VAL A 67 -23.40 28.99 34.18
C VAL A 67 -23.19 27.78 33.25
N PRO A 68 -23.48 26.54 33.67
CA PRO A 68 -23.32 25.38 32.81
C PRO A 68 -24.13 25.55 31.53
N LYS A 69 -23.46 25.52 30.37
CA LYS A 69 -24.16 25.41 29.08
C LYS A 69 -25.04 24.16 29.12
N PRO A 70 -26.31 24.22 28.69
CA PRO A 70 -27.16 23.05 28.65
C PRO A 70 -26.45 21.95 27.86
N ALA A 71 -26.42 20.74 28.43
CA ALA A 71 -25.80 19.57 27.83
C ALA A 71 -26.27 19.45 26.38
N ALA A 72 -25.32 19.44 25.44
CA ALA A 72 -25.62 19.28 24.03
C ALA A 72 -26.49 18.03 23.87
N SER A 73 -27.70 18.21 23.33
CA SER A 73 -28.62 17.10 23.09
C SER A 73 -27.88 16.05 22.25
N ASN A 74 -27.80 14.82 22.74
CA ASN A 74 -27.19 13.71 22.01
C ASN A 74 -27.72 13.72 20.56
N PRO A 75 -26.84 13.75 19.54
CA PRO A 75 -27.28 13.80 18.16
C PRO A 75 -28.18 12.59 17.90
N ARG A 76 -29.40 12.84 17.43
CA ARG A 76 -30.36 11.77 17.12
C ARG A 76 -29.71 10.85 16.09
N PRO A 77 -29.80 9.51 16.25
CA PRO A 77 -29.21 8.59 15.29
C PRO A 77 -29.86 8.82 13.93
N VAL A 78 -29.07 9.32 12.97
CA VAL A 78 -29.54 9.53 11.59
C VAL A 78 -29.82 8.16 10.99
N VAL A 79 -31.10 7.86 10.74
CA VAL A 79 -31.52 6.62 10.11
C VAL A 79 -31.13 6.68 8.63
N LEU A 80 -29.95 6.15 8.30
CA LEU A 80 -29.43 6.19 6.94
C LEU A 80 -30.20 5.21 6.05
N ASN A 81 -30.75 5.70 4.93
CA ASN A 81 -31.40 4.87 3.91
C ASN A 81 -30.45 3.75 3.44
N LYS A 82 -30.97 2.54 3.19
CA LYS A 82 -30.19 1.40 2.63
C LYS A 82 -29.43 1.80 1.37
N SER A 83 -30.04 2.61 0.49
CA SER A 83 -29.38 3.13 -0.72
C SER A 83 -28.19 4.03 -0.36
N LEU A 84 -28.36 4.94 0.61
CA LEU A 84 -27.28 5.82 1.04
C LEU A 84 -26.14 5.04 1.73
N LYS A 85 -26.46 4.00 2.52
CA LYS A 85 -25.45 3.06 3.05
C LYS A 85 -24.66 2.39 1.93
N PHE A 86 -25.33 1.95 0.88
CA PHE A 86 -24.68 1.34 -0.28
C PHE A 86 -23.78 2.33 -1.01
N TRP A 87 -24.23 3.54 -1.32
CA TRP A 87 -23.41 4.55 -2.01
C TRP A 87 -22.22 5.03 -1.18
N THR A 88 -22.37 5.12 0.15
CA THR A 88 -21.26 5.41 1.06
C THR A 88 -20.23 4.27 1.09
N TRP A 89 -20.70 3.01 1.04
CA TRP A 89 -19.82 1.84 0.93
C TRP A 89 -19.18 1.73 -0.45
N PHE A 90 -19.90 2.04 -1.53
CA PHE A 90 -19.46 2.04 -2.92
C PHE A 90 -18.78 3.36 -3.28
N SER A 91 -17.76 3.70 -2.49
CA SER A 91 -16.97 4.91 -2.67
C SER A 91 -16.35 4.96 -4.08
N PRO A 92 -16.05 6.15 -4.63
CA PRO A 92 -15.53 6.22 -6.00
C PRO A 92 -14.17 5.53 -6.18
N TYR A 93 -13.40 5.33 -5.09
CA TYR A 93 -12.23 4.44 -5.07
C TYR A 93 -12.61 3.00 -5.49
N ARG A 94 -13.67 2.44 -4.92
CA ARG A 94 -14.12 1.07 -5.20
C ARG A 94 -14.77 0.97 -6.57
N GLN A 95 -15.41 2.03 -7.03
CA GLN A 95 -15.94 2.14 -8.39
C GLN A 95 -14.81 2.04 -9.42
N MET A 96 -13.74 2.81 -9.25
CA MET A 96 -12.56 2.74 -10.13
C MET A 96 -11.87 1.38 -10.07
N LEU A 97 -11.68 0.83 -8.86
CA LEU A 97 -11.12 -0.51 -8.69
C LEU A 97 -11.93 -1.56 -9.46
N LEU A 98 -13.25 -1.58 -9.27
CA LEU A 98 -14.13 -2.55 -9.91
C LEU A 98 -14.15 -2.36 -11.43
N LEU A 99 -14.16 -1.11 -11.91
CA LEU A 99 -14.10 -0.81 -13.34
C LEU A 99 -12.83 -1.39 -13.98
N VAL A 100 -11.65 -1.09 -13.41
CA VAL A 100 -10.37 -1.55 -13.95
C VAL A 100 -10.28 -3.07 -13.91
N VAL A 101 -10.61 -3.69 -12.78
CA VAL A 101 -10.60 -5.16 -12.66
C VAL A 101 -11.60 -5.82 -13.61
N ALA A 102 -12.79 -5.24 -13.81
CA ALA A 102 -13.78 -5.77 -14.75
C ALA A 102 -13.28 -5.70 -16.19
N VAL A 103 -12.65 -4.59 -16.60
CA VAL A 103 -12.06 -4.45 -17.93
C VAL A 103 -10.95 -5.49 -18.13
N GLU A 104 -10.01 -5.59 -17.19
CA GLU A 104 -8.92 -6.57 -17.26
C GLU A 104 -9.46 -8.02 -17.28
N ALA A 105 -10.48 -8.32 -16.49
CA ALA A 105 -11.12 -9.63 -16.48
C ALA A 105 -11.79 -9.97 -17.82
N ILE A 106 -12.51 -9.03 -18.42
CA ILE A 106 -13.12 -9.21 -19.74
C ILE A 106 -12.03 -9.49 -20.78
N MET A 107 -10.93 -8.74 -20.74
CA MET A 107 -9.80 -8.92 -21.66
C MET A 107 -9.13 -10.28 -21.50
N VAL A 108 -8.92 -10.75 -20.27
CA VAL A 108 -8.42 -12.10 -19.98
C VAL A 108 -9.39 -13.17 -20.48
N ILE A 109 -10.70 -13.02 -20.26
CA ILE A 109 -11.73 -13.97 -20.74
C ILE A 109 -11.72 -14.05 -22.26
N ILE A 110 -11.70 -12.91 -22.97
CA ILE A 110 -11.62 -12.89 -24.44
C ILE A 110 -10.35 -13.58 -24.93
N THR A 111 -9.22 -13.39 -24.23
CA THR A 111 -7.94 -14.04 -24.55
C THR A 111 -8.03 -15.56 -24.39
N LEU A 112 -8.63 -16.03 -23.29
CA LEU A 112 -8.86 -17.46 -23.03
C LEU A 112 -9.80 -18.12 -24.04
N LEU A 113 -10.82 -17.40 -24.50
CA LEU A 113 -11.74 -17.87 -25.55
C LEU A 113 -11.09 -17.87 -26.95
N GLY A 114 -9.81 -17.51 -27.06
CA GLY A 114 -9.06 -17.49 -28.31
C GLY A 114 -9.30 -16.25 -29.19
N GLY A 115 -10.12 -15.30 -28.71
CA GLY A 115 -10.52 -14.11 -29.47
C GLY A 115 -9.41 -13.07 -29.65
N TRP A 116 -8.40 -13.05 -28.77
CA TRP A 116 -7.33 -12.05 -28.83
C TRP A 116 -5.96 -12.69 -29.07
N HIS A 117 -5.48 -12.65 -30.33
CA HIS A 117 -4.16 -13.18 -30.70
C HIS A 117 -3.03 -12.33 -30.10
N PHE A 118 -3.14 -11.00 -30.16
CA PHE A 118 -2.12 -10.08 -29.66
C PHE A 118 -1.82 -10.30 -28.17
N ALA A 119 -2.85 -10.46 -27.33
CA ALA A 119 -2.65 -10.70 -25.91
C ALA A 119 -1.90 -12.02 -25.62
N ARG A 120 -2.07 -13.05 -26.46
CA ARG A 120 -1.35 -14.33 -26.30
C ARG A 120 0.13 -14.23 -26.67
N THR A 121 0.48 -13.37 -27.63
CA THR A 121 1.87 -13.17 -28.06
C THR A 121 2.61 -12.14 -27.21
N HIS A 122 1.89 -11.20 -26.58
CA HIS A 122 2.45 -10.09 -25.79
C HIS A 122 2.05 -10.13 -24.30
N LEU A 123 2.00 -11.32 -23.71
CA LEU A 123 1.67 -11.48 -22.28
C LEU A 123 2.60 -10.69 -21.34
N PRO A 124 3.95 -10.70 -21.51
CA PRO A 124 4.85 -9.92 -20.67
C PRO A 124 4.58 -8.42 -20.74
N ALA A 125 4.19 -7.91 -21.91
CA ALA A 125 3.85 -6.50 -22.11
C ALA A 125 2.58 -6.09 -21.34
N LEU A 126 1.54 -6.95 -21.34
CA LEU A 126 0.31 -6.69 -20.58
C LEU A 126 0.54 -6.68 -19.07
N VAL A 127 1.40 -7.59 -18.58
CA VAL A 127 1.83 -7.63 -17.17
C VAL A 127 2.59 -6.36 -16.81
N THR A 128 3.66 -6.06 -17.54
CA THR A 128 4.55 -4.93 -17.24
C THR A 128 3.90 -3.58 -17.50
N GLY A 129 2.99 -3.48 -18.46
CA GLY A 129 2.15 -2.30 -18.67
C GLY A 129 1.21 -2.04 -17.49
N ASN A 130 0.56 -3.08 -16.95
CA ASN A 130 -0.24 -2.97 -15.73
C ASN A 130 0.63 -2.54 -14.52
N LEU A 131 1.82 -3.13 -14.36
CA LEU A 131 2.77 -2.72 -13.32
C LEU A 131 3.22 -1.26 -13.47
N LEU A 132 3.52 -0.83 -14.70
CA LEU A 132 3.90 0.54 -15.02
C LEU A 132 2.80 1.52 -14.61
N VAL A 133 1.55 1.28 -15.01
CA VAL A 133 0.43 2.15 -14.62
C VAL A 133 0.23 2.14 -13.11
N ALA A 134 0.30 0.97 -12.47
CA ALA A 134 0.14 0.85 -11.02
C ALA A 134 1.18 1.67 -10.25
N ILE A 135 2.44 1.66 -10.69
CA ILE A 135 3.54 2.39 -10.04
C ILE A 135 3.50 3.88 -10.42
N ALA A 136 3.27 4.19 -11.70
CA ALA A 136 3.28 5.57 -12.20
C ALA A 136 2.30 6.48 -11.45
N ILE A 137 1.09 6.02 -11.17
CA ILE A 137 0.10 6.84 -10.45
C ILE A 137 0.40 7.03 -8.96
N ARG A 138 1.42 6.35 -8.42
CA ARG A 138 1.96 6.59 -7.08
C ARG A 138 3.13 7.58 -7.10
N SER A 139 3.66 7.91 -8.27
CA SER A 139 4.75 8.87 -8.43
C SER A 139 4.25 10.31 -8.37
N GLU A 140 4.92 11.15 -7.59
CA GLU A 140 4.54 12.57 -7.42
C GLU A 140 4.61 13.33 -8.74
N TRP A 141 5.62 13.08 -9.56
CA TRP A 141 5.83 13.78 -10.83
C TRP A 141 4.78 13.41 -11.86
N VAL A 142 4.43 12.12 -11.96
CA VAL A 142 3.35 11.64 -12.84
C VAL A 142 2.02 12.23 -12.41
N MET A 143 1.72 12.22 -11.11
CA MET A 143 0.50 12.81 -10.58
C MET A 143 0.42 14.31 -10.88
N ARG A 144 1.49 15.07 -10.62
CA ARG A 144 1.57 16.51 -10.95
C ARG A 144 1.36 16.74 -12.45
N PHE A 145 1.94 15.90 -13.30
CA PHE A 145 1.77 15.96 -14.74
C PHE A 145 0.32 15.69 -15.16
N LEU A 146 -0.32 14.64 -14.63
CA LEU A 146 -1.72 14.32 -14.88
C LEU A 146 -2.65 15.45 -14.45
N TYR A 147 -2.41 16.07 -13.29
CA TYR A 147 -3.15 17.26 -12.85
C TYR A 147 -2.94 18.43 -13.82
N TRP A 148 -1.70 18.70 -14.24
CA TRP A 148 -1.38 19.79 -15.16
C TRP A 148 -2.05 19.61 -16.53
N VAL A 149 -1.97 18.41 -17.12
CA VAL A 149 -2.64 18.05 -18.37
C VAL A 149 -4.14 18.22 -18.24
N SER A 150 -4.73 17.68 -17.16
CA SER A 150 -6.17 17.76 -16.92
C SER A 150 -6.63 19.22 -16.82
N ILE A 151 -5.90 20.06 -16.08
CA ILE A 151 -6.22 21.49 -15.97
C ILE A 151 -6.11 22.18 -17.32
N LYS A 152 -5.07 21.90 -18.13
CA LYS A 152 -4.88 22.55 -19.44
C LYS A 152 -5.93 22.13 -20.46
N LEU A 153 -6.20 20.83 -20.56
CA LEU A 153 -7.15 20.28 -21.53
C LEU A 153 -8.59 20.70 -21.23
N PHE A 154 -8.98 20.65 -19.96
CA PHE A 154 -10.36 20.91 -19.53
C PHE A 154 -10.62 22.38 -19.16
N ARG A 155 -9.69 23.31 -19.42
CA ARG A 155 -9.86 24.72 -19.05
C ARG A 155 -10.94 25.44 -19.85
N ARG A 156 -10.97 25.24 -21.17
CA ARG A 156 -11.61 26.20 -22.08
C ARG A 156 -13.02 25.81 -22.54
N TRP A 157 -13.30 24.52 -22.71
CA TRP A 157 -14.53 24.08 -23.39
C TRP A 157 -15.44 23.17 -22.55
N THR A 158 -14.95 22.59 -21.45
CA THR A 158 -15.71 21.53 -20.78
C THR A 158 -16.70 22.00 -19.72
N PRO A 159 -17.88 21.35 -19.64
CA PRO A 159 -18.90 21.68 -18.66
C PRO A 159 -18.45 21.33 -17.23
N LEU A 160 -19.01 22.04 -16.24
CA LEU A 160 -18.62 21.91 -14.83
C LEU A 160 -18.67 20.46 -14.33
N LYS A 161 -19.69 19.70 -14.73
CA LYS A 161 -19.86 18.28 -14.35
C LYS A 161 -18.65 17.42 -14.74
N VAL A 162 -18.08 17.64 -15.93
CA VAL A 162 -16.92 16.89 -16.41
C VAL A 162 -15.67 17.26 -15.60
N ARG A 163 -15.49 18.54 -15.26
CA ARG A 163 -14.36 18.98 -14.43
C ARG A 163 -14.40 18.35 -13.03
N VAL A 164 -15.59 18.32 -12.42
CA VAL A 164 -15.80 17.66 -11.13
C VAL A 164 -15.50 16.16 -11.22
N LEU A 165 -15.97 15.49 -12.28
CA LEU A 165 -15.68 14.08 -12.50
C LEU A 165 -14.18 13.80 -12.64
N VAL A 166 -13.46 14.59 -13.44
CA VAL A 166 -12.01 14.45 -13.63
C VAL A 166 -11.25 14.64 -12.33
N VAL A 167 -11.58 15.67 -11.55
CA VAL A 167 -10.97 15.90 -10.23
C VAL A 167 -11.30 14.76 -9.27
N ALA A 168 -12.53 14.25 -9.28
CA ALA A 168 -12.91 13.11 -8.45
C ALA A 168 -12.13 11.83 -8.81
N ILE A 169 -11.93 11.56 -10.11
CA ILE A 169 -11.10 10.45 -10.60
C ILE A 169 -9.66 10.60 -10.13
N LEU A 170 -9.05 11.78 -10.31
CA LEU A 170 -7.67 12.05 -9.88
C LEU A 170 -7.51 11.95 -8.36
N TYR A 171 -8.52 12.38 -7.59
CA TYR A 171 -8.52 12.28 -6.14
C TYR A 171 -8.66 10.82 -5.65
N HIS A 172 -9.25 9.94 -6.44
CA HIS A 172 -9.46 8.52 -6.10
C HIS A 172 -8.67 7.56 -6.98
N ILE A 173 -7.59 8.06 -7.60
CA ILE A 173 -6.69 7.32 -8.47
C ILE A 173 -6.08 6.07 -7.79
N GLY A 174 -6.07 6.02 -6.45
CA GLY A 174 -5.68 4.82 -5.71
C GLY A 174 -6.46 3.56 -6.11
N GLY A 175 -7.70 3.71 -6.57
CA GLY A 175 -8.49 2.61 -7.12
C GLY A 175 -7.90 2.02 -8.40
N LEU A 176 -7.33 2.88 -9.27
CA LEU A 176 -6.59 2.48 -10.47
C LEU A 176 -5.31 1.71 -10.11
N HIS A 177 -4.60 2.14 -9.05
CA HIS A 177 -3.36 1.47 -8.62
C HIS A 177 -3.63 0.04 -8.18
N SER A 178 -4.63 -0.14 -7.32
CA SER A 178 -5.02 -1.48 -6.88
C SER A 178 -5.63 -2.30 -8.02
N GLY A 179 -6.38 -1.67 -8.94
CA GLY A 179 -6.94 -2.34 -10.11
C GLY A 179 -5.86 -2.88 -11.05
N CYS A 180 -4.88 -2.05 -11.43
CA CYS A 180 -3.76 -2.48 -12.27
C CYS A 180 -2.84 -3.48 -11.57
N GLY A 181 -2.68 -3.40 -10.24
CA GLY A 181 -1.97 -4.43 -9.48
C GLY A 181 -2.65 -5.80 -9.56
N ILE A 182 -3.98 -5.85 -9.41
CA ILE A 182 -4.78 -7.07 -9.62
C ILE A 182 -4.73 -7.50 -11.10
N GLY A 183 -4.78 -6.57 -12.05
CA GLY A 183 -4.62 -6.85 -13.48
C GLY A 183 -3.28 -7.53 -13.79
N ALA A 184 -2.17 -6.98 -13.31
CA ALA A 184 -0.85 -7.59 -13.44
C ALA A 184 -0.81 -9.02 -12.86
N MET A 185 -1.43 -9.23 -11.69
CA MET A 185 -1.58 -10.56 -11.09
C MET A 185 -2.37 -11.51 -12.00
N MET A 186 -3.50 -11.08 -12.57
CA MET A 186 -4.32 -11.90 -13.48
C MET A 186 -3.55 -12.30 -14.74
N TRP A 187 -2.85 -11.35 -15.36
CA TRP A 187 -2.03 -11.62 -16.54
C TRP A 187 -0.82 -12.51 -16.24
N LEU A 188 -0.21 -12.38 -15.06
CA LEU A 188 0.87 -13.27 -14.62
C LEU A 188 0.38 -14.70 -14.41
N LEU A 189 -0.80 -14.89 -13.81
CA LEU A 189 -1.40 -16.21 -13.67
C LEU A 189 -1.69 -16.83 -15.04
N LEU A 190 -2.24 -16.04 -15.97
CA LEU A 190 -2.45 -16.48 -17.34
C LEU A 190 -1.13 -16.85 -18.03
N ALA A 191 -0.10 -16.01 -17.91
CA ALA A 191 1.22 -16.27 -18.47
C ALA A 191 1.82 -17.56 -17.91
N TRP A 192 1.74 -17.77 -16.60
CA TRP A 192 2.18 -19.00 -15.94
C TRP A 192 1.47 -20.23 -16.47
N THR A 193 0.14 -20.18 -16.62
CA THR A 193 -0.62 -21.31 -17.18
C THR A 193 -0.21 -21.64 -18.61
N TYR A 194 -0.04 -20.65 -19.49
CA TYR A 194 0.43 -20.87 -20.86
C TYR A 194 1.85 -21.46 -20.92
N HIS A 195 2.72 -20.99 -20.04
CA HIS A 195 4.10 -21.45 -19.94
C HIS A 195 4.15 -22.92 -19.47
N ILE A 196 3.38 -23.31 -18.46
CA ILE A 196 3.27 -24.71 -18.02
C ILE A 196 2.71 -25.61 -19.14
N MET A 197 1.64 -25.18 -19.82
CA MET A 197 1.02 -25.97 -20.88
C MET A 197 1.99 -26.25 -22.04
N ASN A 198 2.98 -25.38 -22.23
CA ASN A 198 4.00 -25.48 -23.27
C ASN A 198 5.40 -25.66 -22.65
N LYS A 199 5.50 -26.36 -21.50
CA LYS A 199 6.76 -26.47 -20.74
C LYS A 199 7.96 -26.96 -21.56
N ASP A 200 7.72 -27.77 -22.59
CA ASP A 200 8.77 -28.37 -23.43
C ASP A 200 9.42 -27.33 -24.35
N LEU A 201 8.79 -26.16 -24.53
CA LEU A 201 9.29 -25.06 -25.35
C LEU A 201 10.22 -24.10 -24.60
N TYR A 202 10.24 -24.17 -23.27
CA TYR A 202 10.88 -23.16 -22.44
C TYR A 202 11.90 -23.77 -21.49
N HIS A 203 13.03 -23.10 -21.36
CA HIS A 203 14.06 -23.50 -20.42
C HIS A 203 13.60 -23.34 -18.96
N SER A 204 14.09 -24.20 -18.07
CA SER A 204 13.78 -24.18 -16.63
C SER A 204 14.05 -22.83 -15.96
N LEU A 205 15.04 -22.09 -16.47
CA LEU A 205 15.39 -20.75 -15.97
C LEU A 205 14.30 -19.71 -16.28
N VAL A 206 13.72 -19.74 -17.48
CA VAL A 206 12.59 -18.87 -17.86
C VAL A 206 11.40 -19.18 -16.95
N MET A 207 11.08 -20.47 -16.80
CA MET A 207 10.00 -20.93 -15.91
C MET A 207 10.21 -20.50 -14.45
N ALA A 208 11.41 -20.70 -13.91
CA ALA A 208 11.73 -20.33 -12.54
C ALA A 208 11.60 -18.82 -12.32
N SER A 209 12.13 -18.00 -13.25
CA SER A 209 12.03 -16.54 -13.15
C SER A 209 10.58 -16.04 -13.23
N LEU A 210 9.75 -16.62 -14.10
CA LEU A 210 8.31 -16.33 -14.17
C LEU A 210 7.58 -16.72 -12.89
N PHE A 211 7.86 -17.91 -12.37
CA PHE A 211 7.25 -18.41 -11.13
C PHE A 211 7.54 -17.49 -9.95
N VAL A 212 8.81 -17.08 -9.78
CA VAL A 212 9.23 -16.18 -8.70
C VAL A 212 8.53 -14.82 -8.84
N SER A 213 8.52 -14.23 -10.04
CA SER A 213 7.80 -12.96 -10.29
C SER A 213 6.31 -13.09 -9.96
N MET A 214 5.65 -14.16 -10.41
CA MET A 214 4.24 -14.45 -10.13
C MET A 214 3.96 -14.53 -8.63
N ILE A 215 4.72 -15.33 -7.87
CA ILE A 215 4.51 -15.50 -6.44
C ILE A 215 4.70 -14.18 -5.68
N VAL A 216 5.70 -13.38 -6.03
CA VAL A 216 5.95 -12.09 -5.39
C VAL A 216 4.81 -11.10 -5.65
N VAL A 217 4.32 -11.00 -6.88
CA VAL A 217 3.20 -10.10 -7.21
C VAL A 217 1.89 -10.57 -6.57
N VAL A 218 1.63 -11.87 -6.57
CA VAL A 218 0.47 -12.48 -5.89
C VAL A 218 0.52 -12.19 -4.39
N ALA A 219 1.66 -12.42 -3.74
CA ALA A 219 1.85 -12.12 -2.31
C ALA A 219 1.66 -10.62 -2.01
N THR A 220 2.16 -9.74 -2.89
CA THR A 220 1.97 -8.28 -2.80
C THR A 220 0.49 -7.92 -2.80
N CYS A 221 -0.30 -8.54 -3.70
CA CYS A 221 -1.74 -8.32 -3.79
C CYS A 221 -2.48 -8.86 -2.56
N PHE A 222 -2.10 -10.03 -2.05
CA PHE A 222 -2.69 -10.60 -0.82
C PHE A 222 -2.48 -9.72 0.40
N VAL A 223 -1.26 -9.22 0.60
CA VAL A 223 -0.94 -8.29 1.71
C VAL A 223 -1.68 -6.96 1.53
N ALA A 224 -1.88 -6.51 0.30
CA ALA A 224 -2.61 -5.28 -0.01
C ALA A 224 -4.14 -5.38 0.14
N THR A 225 -4.67 -6.55 0.49
CA THR A 225 -6.12 -6.73 0.68
C THR A 225 -6.66 -5.79 1.77
N PRO A 226 -7.90 -5.28 1.62
CA PRO A 226 -8.46 -4.33 2.58
C PRO A 226 -8.51 -4.85 4.01
N LEU A 227 -8.66 -6.17 4.19
CA LEU A 227 -8.73 -6.80 5.51
C LEU A 227 -7.39 -6.74 6.22
N VAL A 228 -6.31 -7.18 5.56
CA VAL A 228 -4.96 -7.15 6.14
C VAL A 228 -4.51 -5.71 6.40
N ARG A 229 -4.73 -4.81 5.43
CA ARG A 229 -4.35 -3.40 5.55
C ARG A 229 -5.12 -2.66 6.64
N ALA A 230 -6.40 -2.99 6.86
CA ALA A 230 -7.20 -2.33 7.90
C ALA A 230 -6.81 -2.78 9.31
N ILE A 231 -6.42 -4.05 9.49
CA ILE A 231 -6.06 -4.59 10.81
C ILE A 231 -4.59 -4.30 11.14
N HIS A 232 -3.68 -4.47 10.17
CA HIS A 232 -2.23 -4.41 10.37
C HIS A 232 -1.56 -3.40 9.43
N HIS A 233 -1.93 -2.12 9.53
CA HIS A 233 -1.48 -1.07 8.61
C HIS A 233 0.06 -0.99 8.47
N ASN A 234 0.81 -1.01 9.57
CA ASN A 234 2.26 -0.89 9.54
C ASN A 234 2.94 -2.09 8.87
N ILE A 235 2.46 -3.31 9.17
CA ILE A 235 2.98 -4.54 8.54
C ILE A 235 2.67 -4.51 7.04
N PHE A 236 1.44 -4.14 6.68
CA PHE A 236 1.07 -3.92 5.28
C PHE A 236 2.05 -2.97 4.59
N GLU A 237 2.32 -1.80 5.17
CA GLU A 237 3.14 -0.78 4.52
C GLU A 237 4.59 -1.26 4.30
N ILE A 238 5.19 -1.89 5.31
CA ILE A 238 6.56 -2.41 5.23
C ILE A 238 6.63 -3.56 4.22
N THR A 239 5.76 -4.56 4.36
CA THR A 239 5.78 -5.76 3.51
C THR A 239 5.42 -5.43 2.07
N HIS A 240 4.44 -4.54 1.83
CA HIS A 240 4.06 -4.13 0.48
C HIS A 240 5.18 -3.34 -0.22
N ARG A 241 5.92 -2.49 0.51
CA ARG A 241 7.12 -1.81 -0.03
C ARG A 241 8.20 -2.80 -0.39
N PHE A 242 8.54 -3.71 0.52
CA PHE A 242 9.56 -4.73 0.28
C PHE A 242 9.22 -5.63 -0.91
N LEU A 243 8.00 -6.19 -0.93
CA LEU A 243 7.54 -7.04 -2.03
C LEU A 243 7.38 -6.26 -3.34
N GLY A 244 7.05 -4.97 -3.28
CA GLY A 244 7.02 -4.09 -4.46
C GLY A 244 8.38 -3.99 -5.15
N TRP A 245 9.44 -3.68 -4.39
CA TRP A 245 10.81 -3.66 -4.92
C TRP A 245 11.26 -5.02 -5.44
N LEU A 246 10.97 -6.08 -4.69
CA LEU A 246 11.26 -7.45 -5.11
C LEU A 246 10.51 -7.81 -6.40
N GLY A 247 9.27 -7.36 -6.55
CA GLY A 247 8.43 -7.57 -7.73
C GLY A 247 9.02 -6.90 -8.98
N ILE A 248 9.56 -5.68 -8.83
CA ILE A 248 10.25 -4.97 -9.93
C ILE A 248 11.50 -5.74 -10.36
N ILE A 249 12.35 -6.13 -9.41
CA ILE A 249 13.60 -6.85 -9.71
C ILE A 249 13.31 -8.20 -10.36
N THR A 250 12.41 -8.99 -9.79
CA THR A 250 12.06 -10.33 -10.31
C THR A 250 11.40 -10.27 -11.69
N SER A 251 10.54 -9.27 -11.93
CA SER A 251 9.94 -9.05 -13.25
C SER A 251 10.98 -8.60 -14.28
N LEU A 252 11.95 -7.76 -13.90
CA LEU A 252 13.05 -7.36 -14.78
C LEU A 252 13.92 -8.57 -15.16
N ILE A 253 14.25 -9.42 -14.19
CA ILE A 253 14.99 -10.67 -14.44
C ILE A 253 14.20 -11.55 -15.41
N PHE A 254 12.90 -11.74 -15.20
CA PHE A 254 12.05 -12.50 -16.12
C PHE A 254 12.08 -11.93 -17.54
N VAL A 255 11.94 -10.61 -17.72
CA VAL A 255 11.99 -9.96 -19.04
C VAL A 255 13.32 -10.20 -19.74
N ILE A 256 14.45 -10.08 -19.03
CA ILE A 256 15.79 -10.31 -19.59
C ILE A 256 15.97 -11.78 -19.97
N VAL A 257 15.67 -12.69 -19.05
CA VAL A 257 15.84 -14.15 -19.25
C VAL A 257 14.93 -14.64 -20.38
N SER A 258 13.66 -14.19 -20.42
CA SER A 258 12.71 -14.49 -21.49
C SER A 258 13.19 -13.96 -22.84
N SER A 259 13.71 -12.73 -22.89
CA SER A 259 14.24 -12.14 -24.13
C SER A 259 15.48 -12.87 -24.67
N TRP A 260 16.28 -13.49 -23.81
CA TRP A 260 17.47 -14.25 -24.23
C TRP A 260 17.17 -15.69 -24.61
N TRP A 261 15.99 -16.21 -24.30
CA TRP A 261 15.58 -17.56 -24.69
C TRP A 261 14.85 -17.54 -26.03
N ASP A 262 15.40 -18.20 -27.06
CA ASP A 262 14.68 -18.41 -28.32
C ASP A 262 13.92 -19.73 -28.30
N VAL A 263 12.59 -19.63 -28.35
CA VAL A 263 11.67 -20.78 -28.35
C VAL A 263 11.79 -21.63 -29.62
N ASN A 264 12.14 -21.06 -30.77
CA ASN A 264 12.22 -21.79 -32.04
C ASN A 264 13.53 -22.57 -32.16
N THR A 265 14.65 -21.97 -31.78
CA THR A 265 15.97 -22.62 -31.87
C THR A 265 16.41 -23.31 -30.59
N GLN A 266 15.62 -23.22 -29.52
CA GLN A 266 15.90 -23.84 -28.21
C GLN A 266 17.30 -23.50 -27.70
N SER A 267 17.73 -22.25 -27.91
CA SER A 267 19.10 -21.79 -27.71
C SER A 267 19.15 -20.41 -27.06
N TRP A 268 20.16 -20.16 -26.23
CA TRP A 268 20.39 -18.86 -25.63
C TRP A 268 20.96 -17.85 -26.64
N ARG A 269 20.37 -16.66 -26.68
CA ARG A 269 20.80 -15.51 -27.50
C ARG A 269 21.01 -14.30 -26.61
N THR A 270 22.25 -14.04 -26.18
CA THR A 270 22.59 -12.97 -25.23
C THR A 270 22.70 -11.57 -25.86
N SER A 271 22.08 -11.32 -27.02
CA SER A 271 22.21 -10.04 -27.71
C SER A 271 21.22 -9.00 -27.19
N SER A 272 21.74 -7.82 -26.78
CA SER A 272 20.94 -6.68 -26.33
C SER A 272 19.98 -6.12 -27.39
N ARG A 273 20.21 -6.42 -28.68
CA ARG A 273 19.34 -5.95 -29.78
C ARG A 273 17.92 -6.49 -29.68
N TYR A 274 17.75 -7.72 -29.18
CA TYR A 274 16.43 -8.30 -28.97
C TYR A 274 15.73 -7.66 -27.79
N LEU A 275 16.47 -7.42 -26.70
CA LEU A 275 15.95 -6.81 -25.48
C LEU A 275 15.37 -5.40 -25.75
N ILE A 276 16.09 -4.56 -26.51
CA ILE A 276 15.67 -3.18 -26.81
C ILE A 276 14.45 -3.12 -27.74
N ARG A 277 14.16 -4.20 -28.49
CA ARG A 277 12.98 -4.29 -29.34
C ARG A 277 11.71 -4.65 -28.57
N GLN A 278 11.84 -5.20 -27.37
CA GLN A 278 10.70 -5.60 -26.55
C GLN A 278 10.10 -4.39 -25.83
N GLU A 279 8.79 -4.30 -25.84
CA GLU A 279 8.04 -3.21 -25.19
C GLU A 279 8.06 -3.34 -23.66
N GLU A 280 8.00 -4.56 -23.14
CA GLU A 280 8.10 -4.86 -21.71
C GLU A 280 9.43 -4.40 -21.10
N PHE A 281 10.52 -4.41 -21.88
CA PHE A 281 11.80 -3.90 -21.42
C PHE A 281 11.73 -2.39 -21.16
N TRP A 282 11.16 -1.62 -22.09
CA TRP A 282 10.98 -0.19 -21.92
C TRP A 282 10.03 0.16 -20.77
N PHE A 283 8.98 -0.64 -20.55
CA PHE A 283 8.12 -0.47 -19.39
C PHE A 283 8.88 -0.68 -18.08
N MET A 284 9.74 -1.70 -17.99
CA MET A 284 10.57 -1.93 -16.81
C MET A 284 11.60 -0.80 -16.59
N ILE A 285 12.23 -0.29 -17.66
CA ILE A 285 13.13 0.87 -17.55
C ILE A 285 12.40 2.12 -17.08
N ALA A 286 11.18 2.36 -17.59
CA ALA A 286 10.35 3.49 -17.17
C ALA A 286 9.90 3.40 -15.71
N ILE A 287 9.83 2.19 -15.12
CA ILE A 287 9.47 1.99 -13.71
C ILE A 287 10.58 2.42 -12.75
N ILE A 288 11.86 2.26 -13.14
CA ILE A 288 13.01 2.51 -12.25
C ILE A 288 13.04 3.93 -11.63
N PRO A 289 12.80 5.02 -12.37
CA PRO A 289 12.83 6.38 -11.81
C PRO A 289 11.50 6.85 -11.19
N LEU A 290 10.44 6.03 -11.17
CA LEU A 290 9.09 6.43 -10.73
C LEU A 290 8.89 6.45 -9.21
#